data_AF-V2XTN8-F1
#
_entry.id   AF-V2XTN8-F1
#
_cell.length_a   1.000
_cell.length_b   1.000
_cell.length_c   1.000
_cell.angle_alpha   90.00
_cell.angle_beta   90.00
_cell.angle_gamma   90.00
#
_symmetry.space_group_name_H-M   'P 1'
#
loop_
_entity.id
_entity.type
_entity.pdbx_description
1 polymer ?
#
loop_
_entity_poly.entity_id
_entity_poly.type
_entity_poly.pdbx_seq_one_letter_code
_entity_poly.pdbx_strand_id
1 'polypeptide(L)'
;MSLMPTPIDRAQKSTTTETENKSSVANKTEVIDLTELSSDSSDDEDAEDEEESDSDDDIVLDERSREQLRAALNTVSEERLRAILMALCEQIPSVELAMTKEFVVSVSRKRKTTDDGDDDEPEELAPRYELCRNCREEYDFTTEREGVCSFHPGVLNCDYDNFVDWDEDCHGPMDTEENRKEFPENFKWSCCNEDGVSQGCVQTAHEPIVPRKKRKTRE
;
A
#
# COMPACT_ATOMS: atom_id res chain seq x y z
N MET A 1 41.79 -1.39 -34.31
CA MET A 1 42.09 -0.13 -33.58
C MET A 1 40.72 0.49 -33.34
N SER A 2 40.10 0.20 -32.19
CA SER A 2 40.04 1.08 -31.00
C SER A 2 39.45 2.45 -31.32
N LEU A 3 38.49 3.01 -30.60
CA LEU A 3 37.73 2.64 -29.40
C LEU A 3 36.49 3.57 -29.40
N MET A 4 35.48 3.14 -28.63
CA MET A 4 34.22 3.80 -28.33
C MET A 4 34.33 5.26 -27.85
N PRO A 5 33.26 6.08 -28.01
CA PRO A 5 33.11 7.38 -27.40
C PRO A 5 32.80 7.31 -25.89
N THR A 6 33.24 8.35 -25.20
CA THR A 6 33.25 8.60 -23.75
C THR A 6 31.89 8.94 -23.16
N PRO A 7 31.58 8.52 -21.91
CA PRO A 7 30.44 8.98 -21.16
C PRO A 7 30.78 9.99 -20.04
N ILE A 8 29.80 10.87 -19.80
CA ILE A 8 29.23 11.31 -18.51
C ILE A 8 29.96 12.37 -17.65
N ASP A 9 29.23 13.47 -17.49
CA ASP A 9 29.21 14.45 -16.40
C ASP A 9 29.35 13.84 -14.99
N ARG A 10 30.19 14.44 -14.16
CA ARG A 10 30.01 14.37 -12.70
C ARG A 10 30.20 15.73 -12.07
N ALA A 11 29.07 16.43 -11.95
CA ALA A 11 28.91 17.60 -11.14
C ALA A 11 28.93 17.26 -9.63
N GLN A 12 29.52 18.18 -8.87
CA GLN A 12 29.19 18.59 -7.50
C GLN A 12 29.34 17.56 -6.37
N LYS A 13 30.44 17.72 -5.61
CA LYS A 13 30.55 17.27 -4.22
C LYS A 13 30.68 18.53 -3.34
N SER A 14 29.58 18.89 -2.70
CA SER A 14 29.53 19.98 -1.72
C SER A 14 29.70 19.41 -0.31
N THR A 15 30.73 19.91 0.35
CA THR A 15 30.92 20.16 1.79
C THR A 15 29.78 19.83 2.75
N THR A 16 30.07 19.06 3.80
CA THR A 16 29.62 19.35 5.17
C THR A 16 30.64 18.84 6.19
N THR A 17 30.90 19.70 7.15
CA THR A 17 31.93 19.72 8.18
C THR A 17 31.58 18.90 9.42
N GLU A 18 32.65 18.51 10.13
CA GLU A 18 32.70 18.01 11.51
C GLU A 18 31.89 18.86 12.50
N THR A 19 31.30 18.20 13.51
CA THR A 19 31.34 18.66 14.90
C THR A 19 31.12 17.48 15.85
N GLU A 20 32.15 17.17 16.62
CA GLU A 20 32.11 16.37 17.84
C GLU A 20 31.18 17.04 18.87
N ASN A 21 30.43 16.26 19.66
CA ASN A 21 29.95 16.74 20.94
C ASN A 21 29.93 15.62 21.98
N LYS A 22 30.87 15.75 22.93
CA LYS A 22 31.05 14.90 24.11
C LYS A 22 30.47 15.68 25.28
N SER A 23 29.47 15.14 25.98
CA SER A 23 29.11 15.67 27.29
C SER A 23 28.67 14.57 28.25
N SER A 24 29.40 14.55 29.35
CA SER A 24 29.30 13.75 30.56
C SER A 24 28.14 14.16 31.45
N VAL A 25 27.45 13.20 32.07
CA VAL A 25 26.84 13.42 33.41
C VAL A 25 26.99 12.14 34.24
N ALA A 26 27.55 12.33 35.43
CA ALA A 26 27.76 11.35 36.47
C ALA A 26 26.61 11.36 37.51
N ASN A 27 26.69 10.36 38.41
CA ASN A 27 26.01 10.19 39.70
C ASN A 27 24.74 9.33 39.62
N LYS A 28 24.49 8.36 40.51
CA LYS A 28 24.89 8.25 41.92
C LYS A 28 24.76 6.78 42.34
N THR A 29 25.79 6.24 42.98
CA THR A 29 25.77 4.93 43.66
C THR A 29 24.97 5.04 44.96
N GLU A 30 23.92 4.25 45.10
CA GLU A 30 23.26 4.02 46.39
C GLU A 30 23.82 2.75 47.02
N VAL A 31 24.29 2.92 48.25
CA VAL A 31 24.80 1.91 49.16
C VAL A 31 23.59 1.28 49.84
N ILE A 32 23.37 -0.01 49.61
CA ILE A 32 22.32 -0.77 50.30
C ILE A 32 22.97 -1.36 51.56
N ASP A 33 22.44 -0.95 52.71
CA ASP A 33 22.78 -1.41 54.04
C ASP A 33 22.30 -2.86 54.22
N LEU A 34 23.23 -3.78 54.44
CA LEU A 34 22.96 -5.19 54.68
C LEU A 34 23.60 -5.57 56.02
N THR A 35 22.88 -5.30 57.10
CA THR A 35 23.12 -5.97 58.37
C THR A 35 21.83 -6.40 59.03
N GLU A 36 21.73 -7.74 59.10
CA GLU A 36 21.18 -8.54 60.21
C GLU A 36 19.66 -8.66 60.35
N LEU A 37 19.18 -9.92 60.29
CA LEU A 37 18.63 -10.72 61.40
C LEU A 37 18.27 -12.11 60.83
N SER A 38 19.07 -13.15 61.07
CA SER A 38 18.92 -14.18 62.13
C SER A 38 18.04 -15.39 61.76
N SER A 39 18.70 -16.56 61.63
CA SER A 39 18.37 -17.93 62.08
C SER A 39 16.90 -18.40 62.18
N ASP A 40 16.57 -19.57 61.60
CA ASP A 40 16.38 -20.85 62.33
C ASP A 40 15.41 -21.85 61.63
N SER A 41 15.84 -23.12 61.59
CA SER A 41 15.06 -24.38 61.60
C SER A 41 14.22 -24.88 60.39
N SER A 42 14.61 -26.10 59.96
CA SER A 42 13.89 -27.29 59.46
C SER A 42 12.41 -27.22 59.05
N ASP A 43 12.06 -27.82 57.90
CA ASP A 43 11.40 -29.14 57.78
C ASP A 43 11.09 -29.45 56.29
N ASP A 44 11.23 -30.72 55.92
CA ASP A 44 10.77 -31.34 54.67
C ASP A 44 9.29 -31.02 54.39
N GLU A 45 8.88 -30.88 53.12
CA GLU A 45 7.76 -31.61 52.51
C GLU A 45 7.86 -31.52 50.98
N ASP A 46 7.78 -32.69 50.34
CA ASP A 46 7.67 -32.90 48.90
C ASP A 46 6.45 -32.14 48.33
N ALA A 47 6.72 -31.10 47.55
CA ALA A 47 5.74 -30.51 46.64
C ALA A 47 6.12 -30.93 45.23
N GLU A 48 5.28 -31.76 44.62
CA GLU A 48 5.32 -32.04 43.19
C GLU A 48 5.14 -30.71 42.46
N ASP A 49 6.24 -30.23 41.87
CA ASP A 49 6.31 -29.03 41.06
C ASP A 49 5.55 -29.32 39.77
N GLU A 50 4.25 -29.04 39.76
CA GLU A 50 3.48 -28.91 38.55
C GLU A 50 4.04 -27.71 37.78
N GLU A 51 4.91 -27.99 36.81
CA GLU A 51 5.35 -27.03 35.82
C GLU A 51 4.15 -26.62 34.95
N GLU A 52 3.32 -25.73 35.49
CA GLU A 52 2.50 -24.82 34.70
C GLU A 52 3.45 -23.89 33.94
N SER A 53 3.92 -24.38 32.79
CA SER A 53 4.54 -23.57 31.76
C SER A 53 3.47 -22.68 31.12
N ASP A 54 3.00 -21.70 31.89
CA ASP A 54 2.19 -20.60 31.41
C ASP A 54 3.13 -19.60 30.74
N SER A 55 3.55 -19.95 29.51
CA SER A 55 4.27 -19.05 28.62
C SER A 55 3.28 -18.12 27.92
N ASP A 56 2.50 -17.38 28.70
CA ASP A 56 2.07 -16.05 28.29
C ASP A 56 3.34 -15.18 28.28
N ASP A 57 4.15 -15.34 27.21
CA ASP A 57 5.19 -14.39 26.86
C ASP A 57 4.52 -13.03 26.71
N ASP A 58 4.53 -12.24 27.77
CA ASP A 58 4.18 -10.83 27.77
C ASP A 58 5.04 -10.14 26.70
N ILE A 59 4.50 -10.01 25.48
CA ILE A 59 5.18 -9.31 24.40
C ILE A 59 5.32 -7.86 24.84
N VAL A 60 6.48 -7.52 25.38
CA VAL A 60 6.81 -6.16 25.76
C VAL A 60 6.81 -5.32 24.48
N LEU A 61 5.83 -4.41 24.36
CA LEU A 61 5.70 -3.47 23.24
C LEU A 61 6.76 -2.35 23.32
N ASP A 62 8.02 -2.74 23.29
CA ASP A 62 9.20 -1.88 23.23
C ASP A 62 9.50 -1.38 21.79
N GLU A 63 10.52 -0.54 21.63
CA GLU A 63 10.86 -0.02 20.30
C GLU A 63 11.33 -1.12 19.35
N ARG A 64 12.05 -2.12 19.87
CA ARG A 64 12.58 -3.24 19.07
C ARG A 64 11.46 -4.11 18.51
N SER A 65 10.45 -4.45 19.31
CA SER A 65 9.28 -5.21 18.85
C SER A 65 8.47 -4.44 17.82
N ARG A 66 8.35 -3.11 17.95
CA ARG A 66 7.69 -2.25 16.94
C ARG A 66 8.44 -2.20 15.62
N GLU A 67 9.76 -2.08 15.65
CA GLU A 67 10.59 -2.15 14.44
C GLU A 67 10.45 -3.50 13.76
N GLN A 68 10.51 -4.59 14.52
CA GLN A 68 10.33 -5.94 14.00
C GLN A 68 8.93 -6.14 13.42
N LEU A 69 7.89 -5.60 14.06
CA LEU A 69 6.53 -5.62 13.55
C LEU A 69 6.42 -4.87 12.21
N ARG A 70 7.01 -3.68 12.10
CA ARG A 70 7.03 -2.92 10.83
C ARG A 70 7.74 -3.71 9.72
N ALA A 71 8.86 -4.35 10.03
CA ALA A 71 9.57 -5.20 9.06
C ALA A 71 8.71 -6.41 8.64
N ALA A 72 8.02 -7.04 9.59
CA ALA A 72 7.10 -8.14 9.31
C ALA A 72 5.95 -7.68 8.40
N LEU A 73 5.30 -6.55 8.69
CA LEU A 73 4.20 -6.02 7.87
C LEU A 73 4.62 -5.76 6.41
N ASN A 74 5.87 -5.37 6.15
CA ASN A 74 6.38 -5.15 4.79
C ASN A 74 6.69 -6.44 4.01
N THR A 75 6.78 -7.59 4.70
CA THR A 75 7.10 -8.89 4.07
C THR A 75 5.90 -9.83 3.98
N VAL A 76 4.84 -9.55 4.73
CA VAL A 76 3.60 -10.33 4.73
C VAL A 76 2.80 -10.06 3.45
N SER A 77 2.14 -11.10 2.92
CA SER A 77 1.28 -10.96 1.75
C SER A 77 0.05 -10.08 2.02
N GLU A 78 -0.42 -9.37 1.00
CA GLU A 78 -1.61 -8.53 1.10
C GLU A 78 -2.86 -9.32 1.55
N GLU A 79 -3.01 -10.56 1.07
CA GLU A 79 -4.12 -11.43 1.45
C GLU A 79 -4.13 -11.69 2.96
N ARG A 80 -2.96 -11.97 3.53
CA ARG A 80 -2.82 -12.19 4.98
C ARG A 80 -3.05 -10.91 5.76
N LEU A 81 -2.57 -9.76 5.27
CA LEU A 81 -2.86 -8.47 5.89
C LEU A 81 -4.37 -8.16 5.91
N ARG A 82 -5.06 -8.40 4.78
CA ARG A 82 -6.53 -8.23 4.69
C ARG A 82 -7.25 -9.15 5.66
N ALA A 83 -6.84 -10.43 5.75
CA ALA A 83 -7.43 -11.39 6.69
C ALA A 83 -7.26 -10.98 8.15
N ILE A 84 -6.06 -10.54 8.54
CA ILE A 84 -5.79 -10.04 9.89
C ILE A 84 -6.61 -8.78 10.17
N LEU A 85 -6.69 -7.85 9.22
CA LEU A 85 -7.46 -6.61 9.41
C LEU A 85 -8.96 -6.89 9.58
N MET A 86 -9.53 -7.83 8.81
CA MET A 86 -10.92 -8.26 8.97
C MET A 86 -11.14 -8.87 10.37
N ALA A 87 -10.25 -9.76 10.82
CA ALA A 87 -10.32 -10.34 12.15
C ALA A 87 -10.21 -9.29 13.27
N LEU A 88 -9.35 -8.27 13.10
CA LEU A 88 -9.23 -7.17 14.06
C LEU A 88 -10.49 -6.29 14.10
N CYS A 89 -11.17 -6.08 12.96
CA CYS A 89 -12.44 -5.36 12.93
C CYS A 89 -13.54 -6.13 13.68
N GLU A 90 -13.56 -7.46 13.60
CA GLU A 90 -14.52 -8.29 14.34
C GLU A 90 -14.27 -8.31 15.85
N GLN A 91 -13.02 -8.22 16.28
CA GLN A 91 -12.63 -8.34 17.69
C GLN A 91 -12.59 -6.99 18.42
N ILE A 92 -12.25 -5.90 17.72
CA ILE A 92 -11.95 -4.61 18.35
C ILE A 92 -12.81 -3.50 17.72
N PRO A 93 -13.88 -3.03 18.41
CA PRO A 93 -14.79 -2.00 17.87
C PRO A 93 -14.13 -0.66 17.52
N SER A 94 -13.04 -0.30 18.21
CA SER A 94 -12.29 0.92 17.89
C SER A 94 -11.56 0.82 16.55
N VAL A 95 -11.11 -0.38 16.18
CA VAL A 95 -10.52 -0.64 14.85
C VAL A 95 -11.60 -0.57 13.79
N GLU A 96 -12.75 -1.22 14.01
CA GLU A 96 -13.90 -1.16 13.08
C GLU A 96 -14.32 0.30 12.80
N LEU A 97 -14.47 1.11 13.85
CA LEU A 97 -14.83 2.52 13.71
C LEU A 97 -13.76 3.32 12.94
N ALA A 98 -12.48 3.10 13.23
CA ALA A 98 -11.38 3.76 12.53
C ALA A 98 -11.35 3.37 11.05
N MET A 99 -11.49 2.08 10.74
CA MET A 99 -11.50 1.57 9.38
C MET A 99 -12.72 2.06 8.60
N THR A 100 -13.90 2.08 9.23
CA THR A 100 -15.12 2.60 8.60
C THR A 100 -14.96 4.07 8.22
N LYS A 101 -14.36 4.89 9.10
CA LYS A 101 -14.11 6.31 8.78
C LYS A 101 -13.12 6.50 7.63
N GLU A 102 -12.16 5.59 7.47
CA GLU A 102 -11.14 5.72 6.43
C GLU A 102 -11.62 5.17 5.08
N PHE A 103 -12.27 4.01 5.07
CA PHE A 103 -12.61 3.28 3.85
C PHE A 103 -14.06 3.46 3.39
N VAL A 104 -14.97 3.94 4.25
CA VAL A 104 -16.38 4.06 3.93
C VAL A 104 -16.80 5.52 4.01
N VAL A 105 -17.57 5.94 3.02
CA VAL A 105 -18.06 7.30 2.93
C VAL A 105 -19.56 7.30 2.72
N SER A 106 -20.19 8.28 3.35
CA SER A 106 -21.61 8.58 3.22
C SER A 106 -21.87 9.34 1.93
N VAL A 107 -22.71 8.80 1.05
CA VAL A 107 -23.05 9.44 -0.23
C VAL A 107 -24.46 10.00 -0.14
N SER A 108 -24.56 11.24 0.34
CA SER A 108 -25.85 11.91 0.48
C SER A 108 -26.41 12.28 -0.91
N ARG A 109 -27.63 11.82 -1.22
CA ARG A 109 -28.33 12.25 -2.43
C ARG A 109 -28.78 13.68 -2.20
N LYS A 110 -28.32 14.61 -3.06
CA LYS A 110 -28.68 16.03 -2.97
C LYS A 110 -30.22 16.17 -2.98
N ARG A 111 -30.79 16.53 -1.82
CA ARG A 111 -32.22 16.81 -1.65
C ARG A 111 -32.64 17.86 -2.67
N LYS A 112 -33.58 17.52 -3.56
CA LYS A 112 -34.38 18.53 -4.24
C LYS A 112 -35.32 19.06 -3.15
N THR A 113 -35.04 20.24 -2.62
CA THR A 113 -35.86 20.89 -1.58
C THR A 113 -37.25 21.16 -2.13
N THR A 114 -38.17 20.23 -1.95
CA THR A 114 -39.60 20.54 -1.89
C THR A 114 -39.90 20.82 -0.42
N ASP A 115 -40.55 21.97 -0.17
CA ASP A 115 -40.75 22.64 1.12
C ASP A 115 -41.57 21.85 2.16
N ASP A 116 -41.97 20.62 1.86
CA ASP A 116 -42.84 19.82 2.72
C ASP A 116 -42.37 18.36 2.70
N GLY A 117 -41.86 17.87 3.85
CA GLY A 117 -41.65 16.45 4.10
C GLY A 117 -40.25 16.10 4.62
N ASP A 118 -40.22 15.70 5.88
CA ASP A 118 -39.11 15.09 6.62
C ASP A 118 -38.80 13.67 6.07
N ASP A 119 -38.46 13.57 4.78
CA ASP A 119 -38.00 12.32 4.17
C ASP A 119 -36.49 12.17 4.41
N ASP A 120 -36.19 11.52 5.53
CA ASP A 120 -34.89 10.95 5.88
C ASP A 120 -34.57 9.80 4.90
N GLU A 121 -34.24 10.15 3.64
CA GLU A 121 -33.74 9.17 2.68
C GLU A 121 -32.46 8.53 3.24
N PRO A 122 -32.35 7.19 3.23
CA PRO A 122 -31.22 6.51 3.83
C PRO A 122 -29.93 6.92 3.12
N GLU A 123 -28.96 7.36 3.92
CA GLU A 123 -27.63 7.68 3.45
C GLU A 123 -26.96 6.41 2.89
N GLU A 124 -26.57 6.44 1.62
CA GLU A 124 -26.00 5.28 0.95
C GLU A 124 -24.51 5.22 1.23
N LEU A 125 -24.06 4.18 1.94
CA LEU A 125 -22.65 3.93 2.23
C LEU A 125 -21.95 3.37 0.99
N ALA A 126 -20.77 3.91 0.66
CA ALA A 126 -19.96 3.43 -0.45
C ALA A 126 -18.46 3.34 -0.06
N PRO A 127 -17.68 2.43 -0.67
CA PRO A 127 -16.23 2.38 -0.48
C PRO A 127 -15.57 3.62 -1.06
N ARG A 128 -14.75 4.30 -0.27
CA ARG A 128 -14.06 5.56 -0.62
C ARG A 128 -13.14 5.43 -1.85
N TYR A 129 -12.48 4.29 -1.97
CA TYR A 129 -11.57 3.99 -3.07
C TYR A 129 -12.24 3.04 -4.06
N GLU A 130 -12.16 3.37 -5.34
CA GLU A 130 -12.70 2.57 -6.43
C GLU A 130 -11.64 2.35 -7.52
N LEU A 131 -11.77 1.27 -8.29
CA LEU A 131 -10.91 1.01 -9.44
C LEU A 131 -11.53 1.58 -10.72
N CYS A 132 -10.70 2.26 -11.51
CA CYS A 132 -11.13 2.78 -12.81
C CYS A 132 -11.22 1.67 -13.85
N ARG A 133 -12.31 1.62 -14.60
CA ARG A 133 -12.51 0.64 -15.69
C ARG A 133 -11.50 0.80 -16.83
N ASN A 134 -11.02 2.01 -17.05
CA ASN A 134 -10.21 2.35 -18.21
C ASN A 134 -8.71 2.19 -17.93
N CYS A 135 -8.18 2.85 -16.88
CA CYS A 135 -6.76 2.75 -16.51
C CYS A 135 -6.45 1.68 -15.44
N ARG A 136 -7.46 1.11 -14.76
CA ARG A 136 -7.32 0.15 -13.65
C ARG A 136 -6.58 0.67 -12.41
N GLU A 137 -6.36 1.97 -12.32
CA GLU A 137 -5.81 2.61 -11.13
C GLU A 137 -6.91 2.83 -10.08
N GLU A 138 -6.51 2.72 -8.81
CA GLU A 138 -7.31 3.10 -7.67
C GLU A 138 -7.41 4.62 -7.57
N TYR A 139 -8.62 5.12 -7.32
CA TYR A 139 -8.85 6.54 -7.10
C TYR A 139 -9.83 6.75 -5.93
N ASP A 140 -9.62 7.84 -5.19
CA ASP A 140 -10.57 8.31 -4.18
C ASP A 140 -11.74 9.00 -4.89
N PHE A 141 -12.96 8.47 -4.77
CA PHE A 141 -14.11 9.06 -5.44
C PHE A 141 -14.66 10.30 -4.71
N THR A 142 -14.24 10.52 -3.46
CA THR A 142 -14.70 11.64 -2.62
C THR A 142 -13.90 12.92 -2.81
N THR A 143 -12.66 12.81 -3.25
CA THR A 143 -11.90 14.00 -3.65
C THR A 143 -12.50 14.56 -4.92
N GLU A 144 -12.70 15.87 -4.95
CA GLU A 144 -13.22 16.53 -6.14
C GLU A 144 -12.16 16.46 -7.25
N ARG A 145 -12.22 15.39 -8.05
CA ARG A 145 -11.59 15.32 -9.38
C ARG A 145 -10.05 15.37 -9.35
N GLU A 146 -9.41 14.70 -8.38
CA GLU A 146 -7.95 14.49 -8.37
C GLU A 146 -7.56 13.35 -9.29
N GLY A 147 -7.64 13.58 -10.61
CA GLY A 147 -7.13 12.61 -11.57
C GLY A 147 -7.81 12.69 -12.92
N VAL A 148 -7.00 12.85 -13.95
CA VAL A 148 -7.44 12.67 -15.33
C VAL A 148 -7.04 11.25 -15.72
N CYS A 149 -8.05 10.37 -15.84
CA CYS A 149 -7.84 9.02 -16.34
C CYS A 149 -7.30 9.11 -17.76
N SER A 150 -6.06 8.68 -17.94
CA SER A 150 -5.36 8.67 -19.22
C SER A 150 -5.23 7.22 -19.68
N PHE A 151 -5.88 6.86 -20.78
CA PHE A 151 -5.84 5.49 -21.30
C PHE A 151 -5.88 5.45 -22.82
N HIS A 152 -5.48 4.31 -23.37
CA HIS A 152 -5.60 4.01 -24.80
C HIS A 152 -6.85 3.16 -25.03
N PRO A 153 -7.87 3.65 -25.76
CA PRO A 153 -9.06 2.86 -26.10
C PRO A 153 -8.80 1.83 -27.20
N GLY A 154 -7.66 1.94 -27.90
CA GLY A 154 -7.25 1.04 -28.96
C GLY A 154 -6.69 -0.29 -28.44
N VAL A 155 -6.28 -1.14 -29.38
CA VAL A 155 -5.50 -2.35 -29.09
C VAL A 155 -4.05 -2.11 -29.41
N LEU A 156 -3.15 -2.70 -28.62
CA LEU A 156 -1.72 -2.68 -28.87
C LEU A 156 -1.39 -3.75 -29.93
N ASN A 157 -0.88 -3.32 -31.08
CA ASN A 157 -0.59 -4.16 -32.25
C ASN A 157 0.91 -4.21 -32.52
N CYS A 158 1.40 -5.34 -33.03
CA CYS A 158 2.81 -5.50 -33.40
C CYS A 158 3.18 -4.55 -34.55
N ASP A 159 4.27 -3.80 -34.36
CA ASP A 159 4.85 -2.98 -35.41
C ASP A 159 6.00 -3.71 -36.09
N TYR A 160 5.69 -4.43 -37.16
CA TYR A 160 6.65 -5.25 -37.90
C TYR A 160 7.87 -4.44 -38.39
N ASP A 161 7.72 -3.13 -38.61
CA ASP A 161 8.81 -2.27 -39.07
C ASP A 161 9.85 -2.01 -37.97
N ASN A 162 9.48 -2.11 -36.69
CA ASN A 162 10.39 -1.94 -35.55
C ASN A 162 11.15 -3.23 -35.22
N PHE A 163 10.65 -4.39 -35.64
CA PHE A 163 11.30 -5.70 -35.47
C PHE A 163 12.29 -6.02 -36.61
N VAL A 164 13.24 -5.11 -36.86
CA VAL A 164 14.13 -5.15 -38.04
C VAL A 164 15.02 -6.40 -38.09
N ASP A 165 15.47 -6.89 -36.94
CA ASP A 165 16.37 -8.05 -36.82
C ASP A 165 15.66 -9.33 -36.35
N TRP A 166 14.32 -9.35 -36.34
CA TRP A 166 13.56 -10.49 -35.84
C TRP A 166 13.39 -11.58 -36.90
N ASP A 167 13.83 -12.78 -36.57
CA ASP A 167 13.63 -13.99 -37.38
C ASP A 167 12.62 -14.92 -36.70
N GLU A 168 11.42 -15.06 -37.28
CA GLU A 168 10.36 -15.90 -36.71
C GLU A 168 10.70 -17.39 -36.70
N ASP A 169 11.58 -17.86 -37.59
CA ASP A 169 12.02 -19.27 -37.61
C ASP A 169 12.97 -19.57 -36.43
N CYS A 170 13.68 -18.56 -35.92
CA CYS A 170 14.60 -18.68 -34.79
C CYS A 170 13.96 -18.27 -33.45
N HIS A 171 13.15 -17.21 -33.45
CA HIS A 171 12.64 -16.54 -32.25
C HIS A 171 11.13 -16.74 -32.03
N GLY A 172 10.43 -17.39 -32.97
CA GLY A 172 8.99 -17.56 -32.92
C GLY A 172 8.21 -16.30 -33.37
N PRO A 173 6.88 -16.30 -33.24
CA PRO A 173 6.05 -15.21 -33.75
C PRO A 173 6.35 -13.87 -33.06
N MET A 174 6.32 -12.77 -33.83
CA MET A 174 6.57 -11.42 -33.27
C MET A 174 5.46 -10.98 -32.31
N ASP A 175 4.20 -11.26 -32.65
CA ASP A 175 3.04 -10.86 -31.85
C ASP A 175 2.70 -11.89 -30.75
N THR A 176 3.43 -11.85 -29.64
CA THR A 176 3.18 -12.65 -28.44
C THR A 176 2.99 -11.77 -27.21
N GLU A 177 2.31 -12.29 -26.18
CA GLU A 177 2.15 -11.57 -24.91
C GLU A 177 3.50 -11.32 -24.21
N GLU A 178 4.47 -12.23 -24.38
CA GLU A 178 5.83 -12.10 -23.87
C GLU A 178 6.53 -10.91 -24.54
N ASN A 179 6.54 -10.85 -25.88
CA ASN A 179 7.15 -9.75 -26.62
C ASN A 179 6.48 -8.39 -26.33
N ARG A 180 5.16 -8.37 -26.13
CA ARG A 180 4.42 -7.15 -25.73
C ARG A 180 4.85 -6.60 -24.36
N LYS A 181 5.34 -7.45 -23.46
CA LYS A 181 5.85 -7.06 -22.14
C LYS A 181 7.33 -6.70 -22.18
N GLU A 182 8.12 -7.43 -22.97
CA GLU A 182 9.57 -7.25 -23.06
C GLU A 182 9.97 -6.08 -23.97
N PHE A 183 9.25 -5.86 -25.06
CA PHE A 183 9.53 -4.83 -26.07
C PHE A 183 8.30 -3.97 -26.37
N PRO A 184 7.66 -3.33 -25.38
CA PRO A 184 6.45 -2.51 -25.60
C PRO A 184 6.64 -1.41 -26.64
N GLU A 185 7.86 -0.91 -26.83
CA GLU A 185 8.23 0.09 -27.83
C GLU A 185 8.08 -0.39 -29.29
N ASN A 186 8.14 -1.70 -29.52
CA ASN A 186 7.96 -2.31 -30.83
C ASN A 186 6.48 -2.63 -31.13
N PHE A 187 5.57 -2.15 -30.29
CA PHE A 187 4.14 -2.24 -30.51
C PHE A 187 3.51 -0.85 -30.55
N LYS A 188 2.48 -0.70 -31.36
CA LYS A 188 1.76 0.56 -31.55
C LYS A 188 0.29 0.45 -31.17
N TRP A 189 -0.20 1.47 -30.49
CA TRP A 189 -1.62 1.58 -30.16
C TRP A 189 -2.44 1.96 -31.38
N SER A 190 -3.50 1.21 -31.67
CA SER A 190 -4.38 1.48 -32.82
C SER A 190 -5.15 2.80 -32.74
N CYS A 191 -5.18 3.47 -31.58
CA CYS A 191 -5.92 4.72 -31.36
C CYS A 191 -5.12 5.99 -31.69
N CYS A 192 -3.80 6.01 -31.43
CA CYS A 192 -2.95 7.19 -31.63
C CYS A 192 -1.66 6.88 -32.40
N ASN A 193 -1.37 5.61 -32.70
CA ASN A 193 -0.13 5.11 -33.29
C ASN A 193 1.14 5.41 -32.47
N GLU A 194 0.98 5.78 -31.21
CA GLU A 194 2.08 5.85 -30.26
C GLU A 194 2.48 4.45 -29.77
N ASP A 195 3.66 4.36 -29.19
CA ASP A 195 4.23 3.09 -28.74
C ASP A 195 3.59 2.57 -27.43
N GLY A 196 3.89 1.33 -27.05
CA GLY A 196 3.38 0.71 -25.83
C GLY A 196 3.83 1.38 -24.52
N VAL A 197 4.82 2.29 -24.57
CA VAL A 197 5.36 3.01 -23.42
C VAL A 197 4.68 4.37 -23.22
N SER A 198 4.01 4.88 -24.27
CA SER A 198 3.37 6.19 -24.26
C SER A 198 2.15 6.24 -23.34
N GLN A 199 1.96 7.39 -22.68
CA GLN A 199 0.80 7.65 -21.83
C GLN A 199 -0.50 7.61 -22.65
N GLY A 200 -1.62 7.30 -21.98
CA GLY A 200 -2.91 7.17 -22.64
C GLY A 200 -3.32 8.41 -23.44
N CYS A 201 -3.71 8.20 -24.71
CA CYS A 201 -4.04 9.30 -25.61
C CYS A 201 -5.41 9.94 -25.35
N VAL A 202 -6.26 9.28 -24.55
CA VAL A 202 -7.57 9.79 -24.16
C VAL A 202 -7.58 10.12 -22.67
N GLN A 203 -7.96 11.36 -22.37
CA GLN A 203 -8.04 11.92 -21.04
C GLN A 203 -9.49 12.15 -20.65
N THR A 204 -9.96 11.45 -19.61
CA THR A 204 -11.35 11.52 -19.13
C THR A 204 -11.40 11.48 -17.60
N ALA A 205 -12.59 11.64 -17.01
CA ALA A 205 -12.76 11.32 -15.59
C ALA A 205 -12.64 9.81 -15.37
N HIS A 206 -12.11 9.39 -14.22
CA HIS A 206 -12.13 7.99 -13.84
C HIS A 206 -13.57 7.48 -13.77
N GLU A 207 -13.82 6.30 -14.32
CA GLU A 207 -15.13 5.64 -14.30
C GLU A 207 -15.04 4.34 -13.51
N PRO A 208 -15.93 4.08 -12.54
CA PRO A 208 -15.87 2.87 -11.75
C PRO A 208 -16.15 1.62 -12.57
N ILE A 209 -15.47 0.51 -12.25
CA ILE A 209 -15.74 -0.81 -12.84
C ILE A 209 -17.20 -1.21 -12.64
N VAL A 210 -17.73 -1.01 -11.43
CA VAL A 210 -19.13 -1.29 -11.12
C VAL A 210 -19.92 0.02 -11.25
N PRO A 211 -20.79 0.16 -12.27
CA PRO A 211 -21.53 1.39 -12.44
C PRO A 211 -22.52 1.57 -11.29
N ARG A 212 -22.37 2.69 -10.56
CA ARG A 212 -23.38 3.11 -9.58
C ARG A 212 -24.67 3.42 -10.32
N LYS A 213 -25.81 2.89 -9.83
CA LYS A 213 -27.13 3.10 -10.45
C LYS A 213 -27.50 4.58 -10.45
N LYS A 214 -27.17 5.30 -11.53
CA LYS A 214 -27.74 6.62 -11.79
C LYS A 214 -29.19 6.43 -12.22
N ARG A 215 -30.15 6.85 -11.39
CA ARG A 215 -31.57 6.85 -11.79
C ARG A 215 -31.72 7.77 -13.00
N LYS A 216 -32.24 7.24 -14.11
CA LYS A 216 -32.65 8.02 -15.27
C LYS A 216 -33.64 9.09 -14.82
N THR A 217 -33.25 10.35 -14.86
CA THR A 217 -34.19 11.46 -14.87
C THR A 217 -34.98 11.32 -16.17
N ARG A 218 -36.26 10.96 -16.10
CA ARG A 218 -37.16 11.07 -17.25
C ARG A 218 -37.38 12.56 -17.51
N GLU A 219 -36.97 13.02 -18.68
CA GLU A 219 -37.39 14.28 -19.29
C GLU A 219 -38.90 14.28 -19.54
#